data_AF-A0A1E3HMF4-F1
#
_entry.id   AF-A0A1E3HMF4-F1
#
_cell.length_a   1.000
_cell.length_b   1.000
_cell.length_c   1.000
_cell.angle_alpha   90.00
_cell.angle_beta   90.00
_cell.angle_gamma   90.00
#
_symmetry.space_group_name_H-M   'P 1'
#
loop_
_entity.id
_entity.type
_entity.pdbx_description
1 polymer ?
#
loop_
_entity_poly.entity_id
_entity_poly.type
_entity_poly.pdbx_seq_one_letter_code
_entity_poly.pdbx_strand_id
1 'polypeptide(L)'
;MGSRSRRGKDKHSRVPGAGSHSSVSFSSSLFLWTMLPSRLAQASIDLYTALPAHGKPTCRDNGVPEWTILSTISLVCSTGQEQYTTLQDDTEKPPRIVPISLGTGVKVLPHARLPPVGDAVHDCHGEILARRGFIRWLIHQASLVADTGTPVDNAPREEIFVERNASGQFSLKNGVKVWLYVSALPCGDASTMYTAMHQSQEDASQWSDSLDMPPTPAPSLTSYAPPPLPAPAGPLRGRGKYSHISSLRTKPGRPDSPPSTSMSCSDKIASWVVLGLQGGLLGASGLWAKIELDGMVLGGVKLPSGADLEPEEWERRVKGEVERAVYERVANQVSQKYIPRLPDIQFTSLPFPHSKPYIASLHPTAPEPQPSALSLSHLPWLLLPGGKPSKREILSNGTILSAPWKAPGFEPLRPKGRSRLCKFEILSAYTSLLQRIQPAPPGGWDNATYWDLKHPSPTPAYQLAKSALRGELVRVPGEGAWKALGEMYSTSKSEGSTGPDPPFEGWLVSGKPFESFTMLGEVVHG
;
A
#
# COMPACT_ATOMS: atom_id res chain seq x y z
N MET A 1 -68.53 36.33 -22.86
CA MET A 1 -68.83 37.64 -22.24
C MET A 1 -67.74 37.89 -21.19
N GLY A 2 -66.73 38.73 -21.35
CA GLY A 2 -66.70 40.06 -21.95
C GLY A 2 -66.70 41.09 -20.83
N SER A 3 -65.53 41.47 -20.32
CA SER A 3 -65.12 42.88 -20.09
C SER A 3 -63.99 43.02 -19.05
N ARG A 4 -62.97 43.77 -19.48
CA ARG A 4 -61.95 44.43 -18.64
C ARG A 4 -62.43 45.82 -18.25
N SER A 5 -62.03 46.31 -17.06
CA SER A 5 -61.76 47.74 -16.76
C SER A 5 -61.04 47.84 -15.39
N ARG A 6 -59.74 48.23 -15.29
CA ARG A 6 -59.19 49.60 -15.06
C ARG A 6 -59.84 50.30 -13.83
N ARG A 7 -59.15 50.87 -12.82
CA ARG A 7 -57.92 51.70 -12.73
C ARG A 7 -57.61 52.07 -11.24
N GLY A 8 -56.37 52.51 -10.95
CA GLY A 8 -55.97 53.37 -9.80
C GLY A 8 -54.86 52.76 -8.92
N LYS A 9 -53.56 52.97 -9.14
CA LYS A 9 -52.63 54.12 -8.90
C LYS A 9 -52.38 54.56 -7.43
N ASP A 10 -51.08 54.44 -7.07
CA ASP A 10 -50.23 55.18 -6.11
C ASP A 10 -50.49 54.95 -4.59
N LYS A 11 -49.54 54.50 -3.77
CA LYS A 11 -48.28 55.16 -3.40
C LYS A 11 -47.34 54.23 -2.59
N HIS A 12 -46.06 54.50 -2.72
CA HIS A 12 -44.93 53.91 -2.00
C HIS A 12 -44.94 54.14 -0.48
N SER A 13 -44.52 53.12 0.27
CA SER A 13 -43.54 53.27 1.36
C SER A 13 -42.81 51.94 1.60
N ARG A 14 -41.50 51.97 1.38
CA ARG A 14 -40.53 50.88 1.59
C ARG A 14 -40.35 50.60 3.09
N VAL A 15 -40.24 49.32 3.46
CA VAL A 15 -39.47 48.85 4.62
C VAL A 15 -38.59 47.68 4.14
N PRO A 16 -37.27 47.67 4.40
CA PRO A 16 -36.35 46.68 3.86
C PRO A 16 -36.12 45.51 4.83
N GLY A 17 -35.85 44.33 4.28
CA GLY A 17 -35.03 43.31 4.96
C GLY A 17 -35.78 42.06 5.43
N ALA A 18 -35.91 41.07 4.56
CA ALA A 18 -35.93 39.67 4.96
C ALA A 18 -34.96 38.92 4.03
N GLY A 19 -33.90 38.38 4.62
CA GLY A 19 -32.77 37.77 3.94
C GLY A 19 -33.18 36.59 3.06
N SER A 20 -32.58 36.53 1.88
CA SER A 20 -32.56 35.36 1.03
C SER A 20 -31.86 34.22 1.78
N HIS A 21 -32.62 33.21 2.20
CA HIS A 21 -32.04 31.90 2.47
C HIS A 21 -31.53 31.33 1.14
N SER A 22 -30.23 31.47 0.90
CA SER A 22 -29.53 30.72 -0.14
C SER A 22 -29.48 29.25 0.31
N SER A 23 -30.42 28.44 -0.16
CA SER A 23 -30.29 26.99 -0.12
C SER A 23 -29.08 26.62 -0.97
N VAL A 24 -27.97 26.24 -0.33
CA VAL A 24 -26.81 25.68 -1.01
C VAL A 24 -27.25 24.36 -1.61
N SER A 25 -27.48 24.33 -2.93
CA SER A 25 -27.73 23.07 -3.64
C SER A 25 -26.41 22.30 -3.69
N PHE A 26 -26.22 21.38 -2.74
CA PHE A 26 -25.17 20.38 -2.86
C PHE A 26 -25.44 19.54 -4.10
N SER A 27 -24.52 19.54 -5.07
CA SER A 27 -24.59 18.66 -6.22
C SER A 27 -24.65 17.20 -5.74
N SER A 28 -25.61 16.43 -6.27
CA SER A 28 -25.79 14.99 -6.00
C SER A 28 -24.49 14.19 -6.22
N SER A 29 -23.70 14.61 -7.20
CA SER A 29 -22.40 14.03 -7.53
C SER A 29 -21.43 14.15 -6.35
N LEU A 30 -21.33 15.35 -5.77
CA LEU A 30 -20.47 15.61 -4.62
C LEU A 30 -20.87 14.76 -3.41
N PHE A 31 -22.18 14.58 -3.18
CA PHE A 31 -22.69 13.73 -2.11
C PHE A 31 -22.31 12.24 -2.29
N LEU A 32 -22.37 11.71 -3.51
CA LEU A 32 -21.99 10.31 -3.77
C LEU A 32 -20.48 10.06 -3.59
N TRP A 33 -19.64 11.07 -3.91
CA TRP A 33 -18.20 11.03 -3.62
C TRP A 33 -17.89 11.21 -2.13
N THR A 34 -18.69 11.97 -1.37
CA THR A 34 -18.50 12.13 0.09
C THR A 34 -18.71 10.82 0.88
N MET A 35 -19.50 9.88 0.36
CA MET A 35 -19.69 8.56 0.98
C MET A 35 -18.66 7.51 0.54
N LEU A 36 -17.74 7.85 -0.37
CA LEU A 36 -16.75 6.91 -0.88
C LEU A 36 -15.87 6.28 0.21
N PRO A 37 -15.37 7.01 1.23
CA PRO A 37 -14.51 6.42 2.26
C PRO A 37 -15.23 5.30 3.03
N SER A 38 -16.47 5.54 3.46
CA SER A 38 -17.28 4.54 4.17
C SER A 38 -17.61 3.35 3.29
N ARG A 39 -17.94 3.55 2.01
CA ARG A 39 -18.23 2.44 1.07
C ARG A 39 -16.99 1.58 0.78
N LEU A 40 -15.81 2.21 0.62
CA LEU A 40 -14.54 1.50 0.42
C LEU A 40 -14.15 0.67 1.65
N ALA A 41 -14.28 1.26 2.83
CA ALA A 41 -14.02 0.58 4.09
C ALA A 41 -15.01 -0.58 4.32
N GLN A 42 -16.30 -0.36 4.07
CA GLN A 42 -17.33 -1.41 4.18
C GLN A 42 -17.05 -2.56 3.21
N ALA A 43 -16.82 -2.29 1.92
CA ALA A 43 -16.49 -3.34 0.93
C ALA A 43 -15.24 -4.15 1.31
N SER A 44 -14.26 -3.49 1.94
CA SER A 44 -13.05 -4.12 2.45
C SER A 44 -13.33 -5.04 3.65
N ILE A 45 -14.14 -4.56 4.59
CA ILE A 45 -14.54 -5.30 5.79
C ILE A 45 -15.45 -6.48 5.42
N ASP A 46 -16.35 -6.31 4.45
CA ASP A 46 -17.25 -7.36 3.96
C ASP A 46 -16.45 -8.48 3.29
N LEU A 47 -15.50 -8.12 2.42
CA LEU A 47 -14.60 -9.10 1.79
C LEU A 47 -13.82 -9.88 2.86
N TYR A 48 -13.31 -9.19 3.88
CA TYR A 48 -12.62 -9.84 4.99
C TYR A 48 -13.56 -10.75 5.80
N THR A 49 -14.77 -10.29 6.10
CA THR A 49 -15.74 -11.00 6.95
C THR A 49 -16.23 -12.26 6.28
N ALA A 50 -16.42 -12.24 4.96
CA ALA A 50 -16.76 -13.40 4.15
C ALA A 50 -15.69 -14.52 4.15
N LEU A 51 -14.44 -14.21 4.52
CA LEU A 51 -13.40 -15.25 4.66
C LEU A 51 -13.69 -16.16 5.86
N PRO A 52 -13.34 -17.46 5.78
CA PRO A 52 -13.45 -18.37 6.92
C PRO A 52 -12.66 -17.89 8.15
N ALA A 53 -13.09 -18.29 9.34
CA ALA A 53 -12.46 -17.91 10.61
C ALA A 53 -10.99 -18.39 10.73
N HIS A 54 -10.66 -19.54 10.13
CA HIS A 54 -9.30 -20.08 10.16
C HIS A 54 -8.29 -19.11 9.53
N GLY A 55 -7.30 -18.70 10.33
CA GLY A 55 -6.25 -17.74 9.97
C GLY A 55 -6.55 -16.29 10.34
N LYS A 56 -7.77 -15.98 10.82
CA LYS A 56 -8.08 -14.68 11.45
C LYS A 56 -7.52 -14.63 12.88
N PRO A 57 -7.31 -13.44 13.46
CA PRO A 57 -6.91 -13.31 14.86
C PRO A 57 -7.87 -14.04 15.80
N THR A 58 -7.32 -14.68 16.84
CA THR A 58 -8.08 -15.42 17.85
C THR A 58 -7.59 -15.06 19.24
N CYS A 59 -8.25 -15.55 20.29
CA CYS A 59 -7.68 -15.52 21.63
C CYS A 59 -6.78 -16.75 21.79
N ARG A 60 -5.53 -16.54 22.23
CA ARG A 60 -4.58 -17.63 22.50
C ARG A 60 -4.98 -18.43 23.74
N ASP A 61 -4.42 -19.62 23.88
CA ASP A 61 -4.68 -20.52 25.03
C ASP A 61 -4.35 -19.87 26.39
N ASN A 62 -3.44 -18.88 26.41
CA ASN A 62 -3.09 -18.11 27.60
C ASN A 62 -4.00 -16.88 27.83
N GLY A 63 -5.14 -16.79 27.15
CA GLY A 63 -6.12 -15.71 27.29
C GLY A 63 -5.72 -14.38 26.61
N VAL A 64 -4.60 -14.35 25.87
CA VAL A 64 -4.12 -13.14 25.19
C VAL A 64 -4.84 -13.00 23.83
N PRO A 65 -5.64 -11.94 23.62
CA PRO A 65 -6.32 -11.74 22.35
C PRO A 65 -5.35 -11.23 21.27
N GLU A 66 -5.58 -11.64 20.02
CA GLU A 66 -4.79 -11.19 18.88
C GLU A 66 -5.47 -10.08 18.07
N TRP A 67 -4.65 -9.23 17.43
CA TRP A 67 -5.12 -8.21 16.48
C TRP A 67 -4.30 -8.23 15.19
N THR A 68 -4.83 -7.60 14.15
CA THR A 68 -4.16 -7.44 12.85
C THR A 68 -4.52 -6.09 12.19
N ILE A 69 -3.86 -5.79 11.07
CA ILE A 69 -4.21 -4.66 10.19
C ILE A 69 -4.79 -5.25 8.92
N LEU A 70 -5.95 -4.74 8.50
CA LEU A 70 -6.54 -5.05 7.20
C LEU A 70 -6.14 -3.99 6.19
N SER A 71 -5.78 -4.42 4.99
CA SER A 71 -5.61 -3.54 3.85
C SER A 71 -6.17 -4.15 2.58
N THR A 72 -6.73 -3.30 1.72
CA THR A 72 -7.25 -3.73 0.43
C THR A 72 -6.85 -2.75 -0.66
N ILE A 73 -6.58 -3.25 -1.86
CA ILE A 73 -6.57 -2.41 -3.06
C ILE A 73 -7.85 -2.69 -3.82
N SER A 74 -8.61 -1.63 -4.08
CA SER A 74 -9.90 -1.68 -4.76
C SER A 74 -9.88 -0.77 -5.99
N LEU A 75 -10.61 -1.16 -7.03
CA LEU A 75 -10.92 -0.26 -8.14
C LEU A 75 -12.19 0.52 -7.83
N VAL A 76 -12.20 1.80 -8.18
CA VAL A 76 -13.36 2.67 -8.17
C VAL A 76 -13.65 3.05 -9.60
N CYS A 77 -14.72 2.48 -10.15
CA CYS A 77 -15.12 2.65 -11.54
C CYS A 77 -16.26 3.67 -11.64
N SER A 78 -16.09 4.70 -12.47
CA SER A 78 -17.15 5.67 -12.76
C SER A 78 -18.32 5.00 -13.47
N THR A 79 -19.53 5.31 -13.02
CA THR A 79 -20.81 4.86 -13.59
C THR A 79 -21.07 5.60 -14.91
N GLY A 80 -20.94 4.90 -16.03
CA GLY A 80 -21.08 5.46 -17.38
C GLY A 80 -20.39 4.67 -18.51
N GLN A 81 -19.63 3.63 -18.17
CA GLN A 81 -18.92 2.76 -19.13
C GLN A 81 -19.59 1.38 -19.31
N GLU A 82 -20.81 1.16 -18.77
CA GLU A 82 -21.57 -0.06 -19.05
C GLU A 82 -22.10 0.00 -20.50
N GLN A 83 -21.40 -0.66 -21.42
CA GLN A 83 -21.75 -0.71 -22.84
C GLN A 83 -23.01 -1.53 -23.17
N TYR A 84 -23.76 -1.99 -22.16
CA TYR A 84 -25.04 -2.67 -22.33
C TYR A 84 -25.90 -2.42 -21.08
N THR A 85 -26.73 -1.38 -21.07
CA THR A 85 -28.08 -1.45 -20.50
C THR A 85 -28.91 -0.26 -20.95
N THR A 86 -30.19 -0.55 -21.11
CA THR A 86 -31.27 0.22 -21.73
C THR A 86 -31.54 1.58 -21.08
N LEU A 87 -32.04 2.50 -21.91
CA LEU A 87 -32.66 3.78 -21.56
C LEU A 87 -33.61 3.65 -20.36
N GLN A 88 -33.17 4.01 -19.15
CA GLN A 88 -34.02 4.51 -18.06
C GLN A 88 -33.20 4.97 -16.85
N ASP A 89 -33.56 6.16 -16.36
CA ASP A 89 -33.12 6.89 -15.15
C ASP A 89 -31.68 7.44 -15.08
N ASP A 90 -31.60 8.74 -15.38
CA ASP A 90 -30.54 9.71 -15.06
C ASP A 90 -30.44 10.01 -13.54
N THR A 91 -30.51 8.98 -12.69
CA THR A 91 -30.02 9.10 -11.32
C THR A 91 -28.54 8.74 -11.31
N GLU A 92 -27.66 9.68 -10.95
CA GLU A 92 -26.22 9.45 -10.79
C GLU A 92 -26.00 8.24 -9.87
N LYS A 93 -25.70 7.06 -10.45
CA LYS A 93 -25.41 5.87 -9.66
C LYS A 93 -24.07 6.08 -8.94
N PRO A 94 -23.93 5.69 -7.66
CA PRO A 94 -22.65 5.80 -6.97
C PRO A 94 -21.57 4.97 -7.68
N PRO A 95 -20.29 5.36 -7.62
CA PRO A 95 -19.23 4.64 -8.30
C PRO A 95 -19.15 3.19 -7.81
N ARG A 96 -18.86 2.27 -8.74
CA ARG A 96 -18.74 0.84 -8.43
C ARG A 96 -17.38 0.57 -7.79
N ILE A 97 -17.39 -0.12 -6.65
CA ILE A 97 -16.18 -0.49 -5.91
C ILE A 97 -15.91 -1.97 -6.14
N VAL A 98 -14.70 -2.31 -6.59
CA VAL A 98 -14.29 -3.68 -6.90
C VAL A 98 -13.03 -4.02 -6.08
N PRO A 99 -13.16 -4.72 -4.94
CA PRO A 99 -12.01 -5.11 -4.12
C PRO A 99 -11.15 -6.14 -4.87
N ILE A 100 -9.94 -5.76 -5.28
CA ILE A 100 -9.07 -6.60 -6.13
C ILE A 100 -8.19 -7.53 -5.30
N SER A 101 -7.64 -7.00 -4.21
CA SER A 101 -6.70 -7.73 -3.37
C SER A 101 -6.83 -7.31 -1.92
N LEU A 102 -6.73 -8.30 -1.04
CA LEU A 102 -6.83 -8.14 0.40
C LEU A 102 -5.58 -8.72 1.05
N GLY A 103 -5.05 -8.00 2.03
CA GLY A 103 -3.98 -8.42 2.90
C GLY A 103 -4.31 -8.15 4.36
N THR A 104 -3.99 -9.08 5.25
CA THR A 104 -3.90 -8.78 6.69
C THR A 104 -2.56 -9.21 7.26
N GLY A 105 -1.97 -8.40 8.12
CA GLY A 105 -0.76 -8.80 8.84
C GLY A 105 0.10 -7.63 9.28
N VAL A 106 1.08 -7.95 10.13
CA VAL A 106 1.99 -6.99 10.80
C VAL A 106 3.38 -7.59 11.03
N LYS A 107 3.70 -8.68 10.32
CA LYS A 107 4.95 -9.44 10.50
C LYS A 107 5.86 -9.27 9.30
N VAL A 108 7.15 -9.39 9.56
CA VAL A 108 8.22 -9.31 8.56
C VAL A 108 9.22 -10.42 8.82
N LEU A 109 9.83 -10.95 7.75
CA LEU A 109 10.92 -11.90 7.86
C LEU A 109 12.21 -11.20 8.32
N PRO A 110 12.94 -11.78 9.29
CA PRO A 110 14.31 -11.40 9.58
C PRO A 110 15.19 -11.51 8.34
N HIS A 111 16.23 -10.67 8.24
CA HIS A 111 17.16 -10.73 7.11
C HIS A 111 17.83 -12.11 6.98
N ALA A 112 18.21 -12.72 8.10
CA ALA A 112 18.79 -14.07 8.16
C ALA A 112 17.84 -15.19 7.66
N ARG A 113 16.55 -14.87 7.47
CA ARG A 113 15.52 -15.81 6.97
C ARG A 113 15.08 -15.52 5.54
N LEU A 114 15.76 -14.64 4.82
CA LEU A 114 15.41 -14.35 3.43
C LEU A 114 15.85 -15.51 2.51
N PRO A 115 14.96 -16.04 1.66
CA PRO A 115 15.32 -17.09 0.71
C PRO A 115 15.98 -16.52 -0.55
N PRO A 116 17.15 -17.05 -0.96
CA PRO A 116 17.80 -16.67 -2.23
C PRO A 116 16.89 -16.87 -3.45
N VAL A 117 16.09 -17.94 -3.46
CA VAL A 117 15.12 -18.30 -4.51
C VAL A 117 13.83 -17.47 -4.50
N GLY A 118 13.65 -16.54 -3.54
CA GLY A 118 12.51 -15.63 -3.51
C GLY A 118 11.14 -16.28 -3.29
N ASP A 119 11.10 -17.47 -2.68
CA ASP A 119 9.90 -18.30 -2.53
C ASP A 119 9.07 -18.05 -1.25
N ALA A 120 9.53 -17.12 -0.40
CA ALA A 120 8.78 -16.60 0.75
C ALA A 120 8.48 -15.09 0.60
N VAL A 121 7.41 -14.63 1.25
CA VAL A 121 7.03 -13.21 1.31
C VAL A 121 7.79 -12.52 2.44
N HIS A 122 8.65 -11.56 2.09
CA HIS A 122 9.54 -10.91 3.06
C HIS A 122 8.80 -10.01 4.06
N ASP A 123 7.76 -9.31 3.61
CA ASP A 123 6.97 -8.40 4.42
C ASP A 123 5.49 -8.75 4.26
N CYS A 124 4.91 -9.24 5.34
CA CYS A 124 3.52 -9.67 5.43
C CYS A 124 2.61 -8.62 6.09
N HIS A 125 3.03 -7.36 6.09
CA HIS A 125 2.13 -6.25 6.39
C HIS A 125 0.96 -6.20 5.39
N GLY A 126 -0.24 -5.87 5.88
CA GLY A 126 -1.48 -5.87 5.08
C GLY A 126 -1.35 -5.07 3.77
N GLU A 127 -0.78 -3.87 3.84
CA GLU A 127 -0.60 -2.96 2.69
C GLU A 127 0.32 -3.58 1.64
N ILE A 128 1.33 -4.33 2.10
CA ILE A 128 2.31 -4.98 1.23
C ILE A 128 1.70 -6.21 0.56
N LEU A 129 0.95 -7.03 1.31
CA LEU A 129 0.25 -8.19 0.76
C LEU A 129 -0.81 -7.75 -0.27
N ALA A 130 -1.58 -6.71 0.03
CA ALA A 130 -2.54 -6.13 -0.91
C ALA A 130 -1.84 -5.68 -2.21
N ARG A 131 -0.77 -4.87 -2.12
CA ARG A 131 -0.02 -4.47 -3.33
C ARG A 131 0.55 -5.64 -4.12
N ARG A 132 1.17 -6.62 -3.45
CA ARG A 132 1.72 -7.80 -4.14
C ARG A 132 0.60 -8.56 -4.84
N GLY A 133 -0.57 -8.67 -4.20
CA GLY A 133 -1.80 -9.20 -4.77
C GLY A 133 -2.25 -8.47 -6.02
N PHE A 134 -2.31 -7.14 -5.95
CA PHE A 134 -2.64 -6.28 -7.08
C PHE A 134 -1.68 -6.47 -8.26
N ILE A 135 -0.37 -6.62 -8.02
CA ILE A 135 0.60 -6.93 -9.08
C ILE A 135 0.30 -8.29 -9.74
N ARG A 136 -0.14 -9.31 -8.97
CA ARG A 136 -0.53 -10.60 -9.56
C ARG A 136 -1.77 -10.46 -10.44
N TRP A 137 -2.73 -9.69 -9.96
CA TRP A 137 -3.94 -9.40 -10.68
C TRP A 137 -3.66 -8.62 -11.98
N LEU A 138 -2.74 -7.65 -11.97
CA LEU A 138 -2.31 -6.95 -13.19
C LEU A 138 -1.75 -7.91 -14.23
N ILE A 139 -0.86 -8.83 -13.83
CA ILE A 139 -0.31 -9.85 -14.74
C ILE A 139 -1.44 -10.72 -15.32
N HIS A 140 -2.39 -11.13 -14.48
CA HIS A 140 -3.56 -11.92 -14.91
C HIS A 140 -4.43 -11.15 -15.92
N GLN A 141 -4.77 -9.89 -15.65
CA GLN A 141 -5.56 -9.05 -16.55
C GLN A 141 -4.85 -8.82 -17.89
N ALA A 142 -3.52 -8.63 -17.89
CA ALA A 142 -2.76 -8.55 -19.13
C ALA A 142 -2.76 -9.86 -19.93
N SER A 143 -2.76 -11.02 -19.25
CA SER A 143 -2.97 -12.31 -19.92
C SER A 143 -4.36 -12.40 -20.54
N LEU A 144 -5.42 -11.99 -19.83
CA LEU A 144 -6.77 -11.95 -20.39
C LEU A 144 -6.85 -11.06 -21.63
N VAL A 145 -6.24 -9.86 -21.59
CA VAL A 145 -6.17 -8.97 -22.76
C VAL A 145 -5.44 -9.64 -23.92
N ALA A 146 -4.35 -10.35 -23.67
CA ALA A 146 -3.63 -11.09 -24.72
C ALA A 146 -4.48 -12.21 -25.35
N ASP A 147 -5.32 -12.86 -24.53
CA ASP A 147 -6.15 -13.99 -24.94
C ASP A 147 -7.46 -13.54 -25.65
N THR A 148 -7.85 -12.25 -25.59
CA THR A 148 -9.06 -11.74 -26.28
C THR A 148 -9.04 -11.87 -27.82
N GLY A 149 -7.91 -12.25 -28.42
CA GLY A 149 -7.80 -12.62 -29.84
C GLY A 149 -8.06 -14.10 -30.15
N THR A 150 -8.21 -14.96 -29.14
CA THR A 150 -8.51 -16.39 -29.28
C THR A 150 -9.90 -16.68 -28.72
N PRO A 151 -10.94 -16.86 -29.56
CA PRO A 151 -12.25 -17.24 -29.06
C PRO A 151 -12.16 -18.64 -28.44
N VAL A 152 -12.32 -18.73 -27.13
CA VAL A 152 -12.59 -19.99 -26.43
C VAL A 152 -14.09 -20.00 -26.16
N ASP A 153 -14.81 -20.79 -26.94
CA ASP A 153 -16.25 -21.00 -26.73
C ASP A 153 -16.49 -21.53 -25.30
N ASN A 154 -17.44 -20.92 -24.59
CA ASN A 154 -17.97 -21.31 -23.27
C ASN A 154 -17.16 -21.00 -22.00
N ALA A 155 -16.11 -20.17 -22.04
CA ALA A 155 -15.54 -19.63 -20.79
C ALA A 155 -16.36 -18.42 -20.28
N PRO A 156 -16.66 -18.30 -18.98
CA PRO A 156 -17.18 -17.06 -18.41
C PRO A 156 -16.20 -15.94 -18.75
N ARG A 157 -16.63 -14.92 -19.50
CA ARG A 157 -15.79 -13.76 -19.80
C ARG A 157 -15.56 -13.00 -18.50
N GLU A 158 -14.36 -13.13 -17.94
CA GLU A 158 -13.92 -12.31 -16.82
C GLU A 158 -14.00 -10.83 -17.21
N GLU A 159 -14.37 -9.98 -16.25
CA GLU A 159 -14.37 -8.55 -16.47
C GLU A 159 -12.91 -8.05 -16.58
N ILE A 160 -12.61 -7.44 -17.71
CA ILE A 160 -11.28 -6.91 -18.01
C ILE A 160 -11.25 -5.41 -17.69
N PHE A 161 -10.34 -5.01 -16.80
CA PHE A 161 -10.13 -3.62 -16.37
C PHE A 161 -8.84 -2.99 -16.94
N VAL A 162 -8.06 -3.77 -17.67
CA VAL A 162 -6.81 -3.34 -18.33
C VAL A 162 -7.03 -3.28 -19.84
N GLU A 163 -6.38 -2.34 -20.51
CA GLU A 163 -6.37 -2.20 -21.96
C GLU A 163 -4.96 -1.89 -22.47
N ARG A 164 -4.76 -1.94 -23.79
CA ARG A 164 -3.57 -1.37 -24.41
C ARG A 164 -3.84 0.09 -24.78
N ASN A 165 -3.04 1.00 -24.26
CA ASN A 165 -3.12 2.41 -24.63
C ASN A 165 -2.57 2.64 -26.05
N ALA A 166 -2.60 3.91 -26.50
CA ALA A 166 -2.11 4.30 -27.83
C ALA A 166 -0.62 3.98 -28.08
N SER A 167 0.21 3.86 -27.03
CA SER A 167 1.61 3.44 -27.14
C SER A 167 1.82 1.94 -27.04
N GLY A 168 0.74 1.15 -27.03
CA GLY A 168 0.75 -0.31 -26.93
C GLY A 168 1.04 -0.85 -25.52
N GLN A 169 1.20 0.02 -24.53
CA GLN A 169 1.42 -0.37 -23.13
C GLN A 169 0.10 -0.77 -22.47
N PHE A 170 0.15 -1.75 -21.57
CA PHE A 170 -0.95 -2.03 -20.67
C PHE A 170 -1.20 -0.86 -19.71
N SER A 171 -2.44 -0.43 -19.61
CA SER A 171 -2.92 0.58 -18.66
C SER A 171 -4.28 0.17 -18.12
N LEU A 172 -4.68 0.74 -16.99
CA LEU A 172 -6.08 0.65 -16.57
C LEU A 172 -6.96 1.38 -17.59
N LYS A 173 -8.19 0.90 -17.77
CA LYS A 173 -9.19 1.55 -18.62
C LYS A 173 -9.53 2.94 -18.09
N ASN A 174 -9.94 3.82 -19.00
CA ASN A 174 -10.42 5.16 -18.64
C ASN A 174 -11.58 5.08 -17.62
N GLY A 175 -11.51 5.92 -16.58
CA GLY A 175 -12.52 5.94 -15.51
C GLY A 175 -12.35 4.89 -14.42
N VAL A 176 -11.27 4.09 -14.47
CA VAL A 176 -10.89 3.14 -13.40
C VAL A 176 -9.80 3.76 -12.53
N LYS A 177 -10.12 4.01 -11.25
CA LYS A 177 -9.18 4.55 -10.25
C LYS A 177 -8.79 3.50 -9.22
N VAL A 178 -7.57 3.55 -8.71
CA VAL A 178 -7.05 2.62 -7.70
C VAL A 178 -7.03 3.26 -6.32
N TRP A 179 -7.72 2.62 -5.37
CA TRP A 179 -7.82 3.08 -3.99
C TRP A 179 -7.24 2.05 -3.01
N LEU A 180 -6.50 2.52 -2.02
CA LEU A 180 -5.96 1.71 -0.93
C LEU A 180 -6.73 1.97 0.36
N TYR A 181 -7.37 0.94 0.92
CA TYR A 181 -7.88 0.99 2.29
C TYR A 181 -6.85 0.40 3.25
N VAL A 182 -6.65 1.03 4.41
CA VAL A 182 -5.86 0.48 5.53
C VAL A 182 -6.63 0.73 6.83
N SER A 183 -6.85 -0.30 7.64
CA SER A 183 -7.61 -0.19 8.89
C SER A 183 -6.90 0.57 10.03
N ALA A 184 -5.69 1.08 9.76
CA ALA A 184 -4.83 1.82 10.66
C ALA A 184 -3.95 2.78 9.84
N LEU A 185 -3.32 3.76 10.49
CA LEU A 185 -2.30 4.57 9.83
C LEU A 185 -1.09 3.71 9.41
N PRO A 186 -0.51 3.92 8.21
CA PRO A 186 0.66 3.18 7.76
C PRO A 186 1.82 3.30 8.74
N CYS A 187 2.45 2.17 9.07
CA CYS A 187 3.58 2.17 10.01
C CYS A 187 4.77 2.96 9.45
N GLY A 188 5.50 3.64 10.33
CA GLY A 188 6.63 4.51 9.99
C GLY A 188 6.30 5.97 10.28
N ASP A 189 6.79 6.84 9.41
CA ASP A 189 6.68 8.30 9.52
C ASP A 189 5.21 8.76 9.64
N ALA A 190 4.30 8.19 8.84
CA ALA A 190 2.87 8.56 8.82
C ALA A 190 2.10 8.28 10.12
N SER A 191 2.64 7.45 11.02
CA SER A 191 2.00 7.08 12.30
C SER A 191 2.85 7.43 13.52
N THR A 192 4.01 8.08 13.34
CA THR A 192 4.97 8.35 14.41
C THR A 192 4.36 9.26 15.49
N MET A 193 3.80 10.41 15.08
CA MET A 193 3.13 11.35 16.01
C MET A 193 1.87 10.73 16.63
N TYR A 194 1.00 10.14 15.82
CA TYR A 194 -0.23 9.47 16.30
C TYR A 194 0.08 8.44 17.38
N THR A 195 1.08 7.60 17.16
CA THR A 195 1.42 6.53 18.10
C THR A 195 2.02 7.10 19.38
N ALA A 196 2.90 8.09 19.29
CA ALA A 196 3.48 8.74 20.46
C ALA A 196 2.42 9.33 21.40
N MET A 197 1.33 9.87 20.85
CA MET A 197 0.22 10.44 21.62
C MET A 197 -0.77 9.40 22.18
N HIS A 198 -0.68 8.14 21.75
CA HIS A 198 -1.60 7.05 22.15
C HIS A 198 -0.91 5.90 22.90
N GLN A 199 0.40 5.99 23.15
CA GLN A 199 1.15 4.98 23.89
C GLN A 199 1.12 5.24 25.40
N SER A 200 1.12 4.16 26.19
CA SER A 200 1.36 4.26 27.63
C SER A 200 2.81 4.67 27.90
N GLN A 201 3.07 5.19 29.10
CA GLN A 201 4.41 5.59 29.53
C GLN A 201 5.39 4.41 29.56
N GLU A 202 4.91 3.19 29.83
CA GLU A 202 5.68 1.94 29.77
C GLU A 202 6.02 1.50 28.32
N ASP A 203 5.12 1.75 27.38
CA ASP A 203 5.38 1.50 25.96
C ASP A 203 6.39 2.51 25.40
N ALA A 204 6.37 3.75 25.89
CA ALA A 204 7.28 4.82 25.48
C ALA A 204 8.72 4.59 25.99
N SER A 205 8.87 4.06 27.21
CA SER A 205 10.18 3.80 27.83
C SER A 205 11.00 2.70 27.14
N GLN A 206 10.36 1.83 26.34
CA GLN A 206 11.05 0.85 25.48
C GLN A 206 11.84 1.48 24.32
N TRP A 207 11.70 2.79 24.11
CA TRP A 207 12.28 3.53 22.98
C TRP A 207 13.19 4.69 23.38
N SER A 208 13.35 4.95 24.68
CA SER A 208 14.40 5.85 25.17
C SER A 208 15.71 5.08 25.14
N ASP A 209 16.61 5.45 24.22
CA ASP A 209 17.99 4.94 24.24
C ASP A 209 18.58 5.18 25.64
N SER A 210 19.11 4.14 26.25
CA SER A 210 19.72 4.13 27.59
C SER A 210 21.11 4.79 27.61
N LEU A 211 21.26 5.96 26.97
CA LEU A 211 22.47 6.78 27.02
C LEU A 211 22.07 8.26 27.13
N ASP A 212 22.13 8.79 28.36
CA ASP A 212 22.32 10.21 28.74
C ASP A 212 21.59 11.30 27.93
N MET A 213 20.31 11.11 27.60
CA MET A 213 19.45 12.22 27.18
C MET A 213 18.24 12.35 28.11
N PRO A 214 17.92 13.56 28.60
CA PRO A 214 16.69 13.77 29.36
C PRO A 214 15.49 13.37 28.51
N PRO A 215 14.40 12.86 29.13
CA PRO A 215 13.19 12.48 28.41
C PRO A 215 12.74 13.68 27.57
N THR A 216 12.77 13.50 26.24
CA THR A 216 12.27 14.53 25.34
C THR A 216 10.79 14.69 25.67
N PRO A 217 10.30 15.90 25.98
CA PRO A 217 8.89 16.08 26.32
C PRO A 217 8.04 15.54 25.19
N ALA A 218 6.94 14.86 25.54
CA ALA A 218 5.93 14.47 24.57
C ALA A 218 5.58 15.68 23.69
N PRO A 219 5.36 15.49 22.37
CA PRO A 219 5.00 16.60 21.49
C PRO A 219 3.83 17.36 22.10
N SER A 220 4.05 18.62 22.47
CA SER A 220 3.03 19.44 23.11
C SER A 220 1.96 19.80 22.09
N LEU A 221 0.69 19.69 22.47
CA LEU A 221 -0.46 20.02 21.61
C LEU A 221 -0.50 21.50 21.17
N THR A 222 0.33 22.34 21.80
CA THR A 222 0.28 23.80 21.79
C THR A 222 1.40 24.51 21.00
N SER A 223 2.39 23.79 20.46
CA SER A 223 3.49 24.40 19.69
C SER A 223 3.76 23.61 18.41
N TYR A 224 3.31 24.13 17.27
CA TYR A 224 3.53 23.56 15.94
C TYR A 224 4.19 24.59 15.03
N ALA A 225 5.47 24.87 15.26
CA ALA A 225 6.31 25.27 14.14
C ALA A 225 6.71 23.96 13.42
N PRO A 226 6.40 23.77 12.13
CA PRO A 226 6.95 22.63 11.41
C PRO A 226 8.48 22.74 11.52
N PRO A 227 9.17 21.76 12.11
CA PRO A 227 10.62 21.82 12.18
C PRO A 227 11.14 21.87 10.73
N PRO A 228 12.15 22.72 10.44
CA PRO A 228 12.78 22.72 9.13
C PRO A 228 13.19 21.28 8.79
N LEU A 229 12.94 20.84 7.55
CA LEU A 229 13.29 19.51 7.06
C LEU A 229 14.70 19.15 7.56
N PRO A 230 14.85 18.25 8.57
CA PRO A 230 16.16 17.92 9.08
C PRO A 230 16.94 17.23 7.97
N ALA A 231 18.25 17.42 7.93
CA ALA A 231 19.13 16.63 7.08
C ALA A 231 18.83 15.13 7.30
N PRO A 232 18.74 14.31 6.24
CA PRO A 232 18.44 12.89 6.37
C PRO A 232 19.53 12.23 7.22
N ALA A 233 19.22 11.98 8.49
CA ALA A 233 19.94 10.97 9.24
C ALA A 233 19.66 9.63 8.53
N GLY A 234 20.69 8.80 8.35
CA GLY A 234 20.58 7.49 7.70
C GLY A 234 19.44 6.62 8.27
N PRO A 235 19.16 5.44 7.70
CA PRO A 235 17.98 4.67 8.04
C PRO A 235 17.91 4.43 9.54
N LEU A 236 16.74 4.67 10.14
CA LEU A 236 16.46 4.44 11.55
C LEU A 236 15.77 3.09 11.75
N ARG A 237 16.02 2.44 12.88
CA ARG A 237 15.31 1.22 13.24
C ARG A 237 14.12 1.56 14.12
N GLY A 238 12.93 1.13 13.70
CA GLY A 238 11.71 1.33 14.47
C GLY A 238 11.42 2.78 14.78
N ARG A 239 11.16 3.06 16.06
CA ARG A 239 10.63 4.33 16.55
C ARG A 239 11.63 5.15 17.36
N GLY A 240 12.90 4.77 17.40
CA GLY A 240 13.94 5.61 17.98
C GLY A 240 13.93 7.01 17.36
N LYS A 241 14.18 8.03 18.19
CA LYS A 241 14.25 9.45 17.81
C LYS A 241 12.98 9.95 17.09
N TYR A 242 11.87 10.06 17.82
CA TYR A 242 10.58 10.56 17.33
C TYR A 242 10.64 11.97 16.72
N SER A 243 11.61 12.79 17.14
CA SER A 243 11.87 14.13 16.61
C SER A 243 12.45 14.14 15.18
N HIS A 244 12.97 13.00 14.70
CA HIS A 244 13.47 12.86 13.33
C HIS A 244 12.32 12.48 12.41
N ILE A 245 11.68 13.52 11.89
CA ILE A 245 10.59 13.50 10.93
C ILE A 245 11.16 13.29 9.51
N SER A 246 10.41 12.61 8.63
CA SER A 246 10.80 12.32 7.24
C SER A 246 11.99 11.36 7.03
N SER A 247 12.60 10.83 8.10
CA SER A 247 13.66 9.82 8.00
C SER A 247 13.13 8.44 7.58
N LEU A 248 13.94 7.70 6.83
CA LEU A 248 13.66 6.31 6.49
C LEU A 248 13.64 5.42 7.73
N ARG A 249 12.66 4.50 7.82
CA ARG A 249 12.52 3.60 8.97
C ARG A 249 12.44 2.14 8.54
N THR A 250 13.11 1.26 9.27
CA THR A 250 13.06 -0.20 9.06
C THR A 250 12.17 -0.90 10.09
N LYS A 251 11.64 -2.05 9.69
CA LYS A 251 10.89 -3.01 10.51
C LYS A 251 11.78 -4.19 10.92
N PRO A 252 11.38 -5.01 11.91
CA PRO A 252 10.37 -4.70 12.91
C PRO A 252 10.87 -3.55 13.77
N GLY A 253 9.93 -2.78 14.32
CA GLY A 253 10.31 -1.64 15.14
C GLY A 253 11.02 -2.05 16.43
N ARG A 254 10.60 -3.15 17.06
CA ARG A 254 11.03 -3.48 18.43
C ARG A 254 12.54 -3.79 18.52
N PRO A 255 13.26 -3.26 19.52
CA PRO A 255 14.70 -3.48 19.68
C PRO A 255 15.10 -4.96 19.83
N ASP A 256 14.29 -5.74 20.56
CA ASP A 256 14.49 -7.16 20.87
C ASP A 256 14.33 -8.11 19.67
N SER A 257 13.66 -7.65 18.61
CA SER A 257 13.37 -8.49 17.45
C SER A 257 14.61 -8.63 16.56
N PRO A 258 14.76 -9.72 15.79
CA PRO A 258 15.82 -9.81 14.80
C PRO A 258 15.71 -8.70 13.74
N PRO A 259 16.83 -8.10 13.28
CA PRO A 259 16.80 -7.04 12.28
C PRO A 259 16.34 -7.55 10.91
N SER A 260 15.70 -6.65 10.15
CA SER A 260 15.30 -6.90 8.76
C SER A 260 15.69 -5.71 7.88
N THR A 261 15.77 -5.93 6.57
CA THR A 261 15.95 -4.87 5.55
C THR A 261 14.62 -4.32 5.02
N SER A 262 13.51 -4.63 5.68
CA SER A 262 12.19 -4.17 5.24
C SER A 262 11.90 -2.75 5.74
N MET A 263 11.72 -1.81 4.82
CA MET A 263 11.31 -0.45 5.17
C MET A 263 9.87 -0.36 5.67
N SER A 264 9.55 0.77 6.30
CA SER A 264 8.23 1.11 6.82
C SER A 264 7.16 1.16 5.72
N CYS A 265 5.88 1.05 6.09
CA CYS A 265 4.80 1.10 5.11
C CYS A 265 4.68 2.50 4.50
N SER A 266 4.86 3.56 5.28
CA SER A 266 4.84 4.94 4.75
C SER A 266 5.95 5.18 3.72
N ASP A 267 7.17 4.68 3.95
CA ASP A 267 8.29 4.79 3.00
C ASP A 267 8.01 4.02 1.71
N LYS A 268 7.41 2.84 1.83
CA LYS A 268 7.01 2.03 0.67
C LYS A 268 5.89 2.72 -0.11
N ILE A 269 4.85 3.23 0.54
CA ILE A 269 3.73 3.93 -0.10
C ILE A 269 4.23 5.19 -0.82
N ALA A 270 5.09 5.99 -0.18
CA ALA A 270 5.70 7.16 -0.82
C ALA A 270 6.49 6.77 -2.09
N SER A 271 7.20 5.64 -2.04
CA SER A 271 7.86 5.10 -3.24
C SER A 271 6.87 4.66 -4.31
N TRP A 272 5.65 4.21 -3.96
CA TRP A 272 4.61 3.85 -4.93
C TRP A 272 3.92 5.06 -5.53
N VAL A 273 3.77 6.16 -4.77
CA VAL A 273 3.25 7.43 -5.27
C VAL A 273 4.11 7.96 -6.42
N VAL A 274 5.43 7.83 -6.32
CA VAL A 274 6.37 8.20 -7.39
C VAL A 274 6.39 7.15 -8.50
N LEU A 275 6.70 5.88 -8.18
CA LEU A 275 7.03 4.85 -9.17
C LEU A 275 5.81 4.09 -9.72
N GLY A 276 4.65 4.22 -9.09
CA GLY A 276 3.45 3.45 -9.37
C GLY A 276 3.38 2.10 -8.63
N LEU A 277 2.15 1.58 -8.59
CA LEU A 277 1.81 0.34 -7.86
C LEU A 277 2.34 -0.92 -8.54
N GLN A 278 2.59 -0.90 -9.85
CA GLN A 278 3.00 -2.05 -10.67
C GLN A 278 4.37 -2.64 -10.28
N GLY A 279 5.25 -1.83 -9.69
CA GLY A 279 6.57 -2.25 -9.22
C GLY A 279 7.56 -2.49 -10.35
N GLY A 280 8.79 -2.87 -9.96
CA GLY A 280 9.93 -2.86 -10.88
C GLY A 280 9.89 -3.91 -11.98
N LEU A 281 9.27 -5.06 -11.75
CA LEU A 281 9.21 -6.10 -12.79
C LEU A 281 8.36 -5.65 -13.98
N LEU A 282 7.15 -5.15 -13.71
CA LEU A 282 6.24 -4.65 -14.73
C LEU A 282 6.73 -3.28 -15.27
N GLY A 283 7.20 -2.39 -14.39
CA GLY A 283 7.64 -1.05 -14.77
C GLY A 283 8.93 -1.01 -15.59
N ALA A 284 9.87 -1.93 -15.36
CA ALA A 284 11.14 -1.99 -16.09
C ALA A 284 10.96 -2.50 -17.53
N SER A 285 9.93 -3.31 -17.79
CA SER A 285 9.70 -3.93 -19.09
C SER A 285 9.31 -2.97 -20.21
N GLY A 286 8.85 -1.76 -19.86
CA GLY A 286 8.22 -0.85 -20.82
C GLY A 286 6.81 -1.28 -21.27
N LEU A 287 6.33 -2.46 -20.87
CA LEU A 287 5.01 -2.97 -21.26
C LEU A 287 3.85 -2.32 -20.51
N TRP A 288 4.12 -1.67 -19.38
CA TRP A 288 3.08 -1.07 -18.55
C TRP A 288 3.23 0.45 -18.49
N ALA A 289 2.10 1.16 -18.53
CA ALA A 289 2.01 2.53 -18.06
C ALA A 289 2.15 2.56 -16.52
N LYS A 290 2.51 3.73 -15.98
CA LYS A 290 2.53 3.94 -14.52
C LYS A 290 1.10 3.76 -13.99
N ILE A 291 0.92 2.86 -13.03
CA ILE A 291 -0.38 2.69 -12.34
C ILE A 291 -0.35 3.53 -11.08
N GLU A 292 -1.15 4.59 -11.06
CA GLU A 292 -1.20 5.55 -9.95
C GLU A 292 -1.98 4.99 -8.76
N LEU A 293 -1.70 5.54 -7.57
CA LEU A 293 -2.55 5.40 -6.40
C LEU A 293 -3.41 6.66 -6.33
N ASP A 294 -4.68 6.55 -6.68
CA ASP A 294 -5.59 7.71 -6.79
C ASP A 294 -6.06 8.20 -5.42
N GLY A 295 -6.21 7.29 -4.45
CA GLY A 295 -6.70 7.65 -3.13
C GLY A 295 -6.41 6.60 -2.06
N MET A 296 -6.49 7.03 -0.81
CA MET A 296 -6.29 6.20 0.38
C MET A 296 -7.39 6.47 1.41
N VAL A 297 -7.98 5.40 1.94
CA VAL A 297 -8.91 5.47 3.07
C VAL A 297 -8.25 4.84 4.29
N LEU A 298 -8.05 5.64 5.33
CA LEU A 298 -7.35 5.23 6.55
C LEU A 298 -8.34 5.13 7.71
N GLY A 299 -8.36 3.98 8.38
CA GLY A 299 -9.14 3.74 9.59
C GLY A 299 -8.34 3.93 10.87
N GLY A 300 -9.04 3.92 12.00
CA GLY A 300 -8.41 3.83 13.31
C GLY A 300 -7.76 5.13 13.80
N VAL A 301 -8.11 6.28 13.21
CA VAL A 301 -7.72 7.60 13.71
C VAL A 301 -8.70 8.00 14.82
N LYS A 302 -8.25 7.90 16.07
CA LYS A 302 -9.03 8.34 17.24
C LYS A 302 -8.36 9.55 17.88
N LEU A 303 -9.15 10.41 18.49
CA LEU A 303 -8.65 11.49 19.33
C LEU A 303 -7.99 10.90 20.59
N PRO A 304 -6.79 11.34 21.00
CA PRO A 304 -6.18 10.90 22.25
C PRO A 304 -7.05 11.25 23.46
N SER A 305 -7.08 10.37 24.46
CA SER A 305 -7.81 10.61 25.70
C SER A 305 -7.25 11.83 26.44
N GLY A 306 -8.10 12.79 26.77
CA GLY A 306 -7.71 14.00 27.51
C GLY A 306 -7.07 15.10 26.66
N ALA A 307 -7.08 14.97 25.32
CA ALA A 307 -6.69 16.06 24.43
C ALA A 307 -7.79 17.14 24.37
N ASP A 308 -7.42 18.39 24.64
CA ASP A 308 -8.28 19.57 24.47
C ASP A 308 -8.20 20.06 23.01
N LEU A 309 -8.69 19.23 22.09
CA LEU A 309 -8.72 19.50 20.66
C LEU A 309 -10.02 18.99 20.04
N GLU A 310 -10.59 19.78 19.13
CA GLU A 310 -11.74 19.37 18.34
C GLU A 310 -11.38 18.17 17.43
N PRO A 311 -12.28 17.18 17.26
CA PRO A 311 -12.02 16.00 16.41
C PRO A 311 -11.61 16.35 14.98
N GLU A 312 -12.22 17.38 14.39
CA GLU A 312 -11.88 17.85 13.03
C GLU A 312 -10.46 18.42 12.95
N GLU A 313 -10.01 19.09 14.01
CA GLU A 313 -8.64 19.58 14.10
C GLU A 313 -7.63 18.45 14.23
N TRP A 314 -7.96 17.44 15.03
CA TRP A 314 -7.14 16.24 15.12
C TRP A 314 -7.01 15.52 13.79
N GLU A 315 -8.13 15.28 13.09
CA GLU A 315 -8.11 14.66 11.77
C GLU A 315 -7.27 15.47 10.78
N ARG A 316 -7.41 16.80 10.76
CA ARG A 316 -6.58 17.67 9.91
C ARG A 316 -5.09 17.54 10.20
N ARG A 317 -4.71 17.49 11.49
CA ARG A 317 -3.31 17.29 11.91
C ARG A 317 -2.76 15.93 11.45
N VAL A 318 -3.53 14.87 11.67
CA VAL A 318 -3.16 13.51 11.22
C VAL A 318 -3.07 13.43 9.70
N LYS A 319 -3.98 14.10 8.97
CA LYS A 319 -3.94 14.18 7.51
C LYS A 319 -2.64 14.85 7.03
N GLY A 320 -2.27 15.99 7.59
CA GLY A 320 -1.01 16.66 7.25
C GLY A 320 0.22 15.77 7.45
N GLU A 321 0.27 15.00 8.53
CA GLU A 321 1.37 14.03 8.75
C GLU A 321 1.39 12.90 7.72
N VAL A 322 0.22 12.40 7.33
CA VAL A 322 0.12 11.37 6.28
C VAL A 322 0.59 11.96 4.94
N GLU A 323 0.09 13.12 4.55
CA GLU A 323 0.45 13.80 3.30
C GLU A 323 1.97 14.09 3.23
N ARG A 324 2.54 14.59 4.32
CA ARG A 324 3.98 14.79 4.48
C ARG A 324 4.77 13.50 4.26
N ALA A 325 4.35 12.41 4.92
CA ALA A 325 5.02 11.13 4.90
C ALA A 325 4.86 10.35 3.59
N VAL A 326 3.75 10.51 2.86
CA VAL A 326 3.51 9.74 1.62
C VAL A 326 3.76 10.53 0.35
N TYR A 327 3.75 11.86 0.41
CA TYR A 327 3.84 12.71 -0.78
C TYR A 327 4.82 13.87 -0.64
N GLU A 328 4.68 14.77 0.35
CA GLU A 328 5.43 16.05 0.32
C GLU A 328 6.94 15.85 0.30
N ARG A 329 7.45 14.89 1.09
CA ARG A 329 8.89 14.57 1.12
C ARG A 329 9.45 14.00 -0.20
N VAL A 330 8.59 13.64 -1.15
CA VAL A 330 8.95 13.17 -2.50
C VAL A 330 8.37 14.05 -3.62
N ALA A 331 7.66 15.14 -3.30
CA ALA A 331 6.94 15.94 -4.28
C ALA A 331 7.86 16.61 -5.31
N ASN A 332 9.07 17.00 -4.90
CA ASN A 332 10.07 17.63 -5.78
C ASN A 332 10.82 16.62 -6.67
N GLN A 333 10.45 15.33 -6.64
CA GLN A 333 11.06 14.32 -7.51
C GLN A 333 10.47 14.43 -8.92
N VAL A 334 11.25 14.98 -9.83
CA VAL A 334 10.85 15.17 -11.23
C VAL A 334 11.70 14.26 -12.10
N SER A 335 11.15 13.10 -12.47
CA SER A 335 11.52 12.48 -13.74
C SER A 335 10.42 12.79 -14.76
N GLN A 336 10.77 13.01 -16.02
CA GLN A 336 9.79 13.40 -17.06
C GLN A 336 8.61 12.42 -17.18
N LYS A 337 8.79 11.14 -16.84
CA LYS A 337 7.77 10.08 -16.94
C LYS A 337 7.12 9.69 -15.60
N TYR A 338 7.80 9.87 -14.47
CA TYR A 338 7.28 9.52 -13.14
C TYR A 338 7.19 10.79 -12.29
N ILE A 339 6.05 11.45 -12.43
CA ILE A 339 5.68 12.62 -11.63
C ILE A 339 4.81 12.12 -10.47
N PRO A 340 5.14 12.42 -9.21
CA PRO A 340 4.31 12.07 -8.08
C PRO A 340 2.99 12.86 -8.12
N ARG A 341 1.92 12.23 -7.65
CA ARG A 341 0.63 12.89 -7.45
C ARG A 341 0.15 12.58 -6.03
N LEU A 342 -0.36 13.60 -5.35
CA LEU A 342 -0.92 13.41 -4.00
C LEU A 342 -2.16 12.51 -4.11
N PRO A 343 -2.16 11.30 -3.52
CA PRO A 343 -3.39 10.51 -3.42
C PRO A 343 -4.41 11.25 -2.56
N ASP A 344 -5.70 11.11 -2.89
CA ASP A 344 -6.77 11.63 -2.04
C ASP A 344 -6.80 10.90 -0.68
N ILE A 345 -6.33 11.56 0.37
CA ILE A 345 -6.29 11.01 1.74
C ILE A 345 -7.60 11.31 2.45
N GLN A 346 -8.30 10.24 2.82
CA GLN A 346 -9.58 10.26 3.53
C GLN A 346 -9.54 9.36 4.76
N PHE A 347 -10.33 9.69 5.78
CA PHE A 347 -10.50 8.86 6.97
C PHE A 347 -11.85 8.15 6.98
N THR A 348 -11.94 7.08 7.76
CA THR A 348 -13.20 6.40 8.02
C THR A 348 -13.36 6.13 9.51
N SER A 349 -14.58 6.33 10.01
CA SER A 349 -15.00 5.97 11.35
C SER A 349 -15.45 4.51 11.47
N LEU A 350 -15.56 3.77 10.35
CA LEU A 350 -15.97 2.37 10.37
C LEU A 350 -14.92 1.51 11.08
N PRO A 351 -15.27 0.86 12.21
CA PRO A 351 -14.31 0.07 12.97
C PRO A 351 -14.01 -1.25 12.27
N PHE A 352 -12.73 -1.61 12.21
CA PHE A 352 -12.31 -2.94 11.79
C PHE A 352 -12.38 -3.92 12.98
N PRO A 353 -13.12 -5.05 12.89
CA PRO A 353 -13.35 -5.96 14.02
C PRO A 353 -12.13 -6.63 14.64
N HIS A 354 -10.97 -6.64 13.97
CA HIS A 354 -9.73 -7.18 14.53
C HIS A 354 -8.63 -6.12 14.64
N SER A 355 -8.99 -4.84 14.69
CA SER A 355 -8.06 -3.77 15.01
C SER A 355 -7.67 -3.81 16.49
N LYS A 356 -6.44 -3.38 16.83
CA LYS A 356 -5.97 -3.33 18.23
C LYS A 356 -6.96 -2.59 19.16
N PRO A 357 -7.48 -1.39 18.81
CA PRO A 357 -8.42 -0.69 19.68
C PRO A 357 -9.76 -1.41 19.85
N TYR A 358 -10.26 -2.06 18.79
CA TYR A 358 -11.51 -2.81 18.86
C TYR A 358 -11.38 -4.03 19.75
N ILE A 359 -10.31 -4.81 19.58
CA ILE A 359 -10.03 -6.00 20.40
C ILE A 359 -9.79 -5.63 21.87
N ALA A 360 -9.06 -4.54 22.14
CA ALA A 360 -8.89 -4.02 23.49
C ALA A 360 -10.23 -3.64 24.14
N SER A 361 -11.16 -3.05 23.38
CA SER A 361 -12.50 -2.71 23.89
C SER A 361 -13.39 -3.93 24.13
N LEU A 362 -13.19 -5.01 23.37
CA LEU A 362 -13.96 -6.26 23.53
C LEU A 362 -13.47 -7.08 24.74
N HIS A 363 -12.19 -6.95 25.10
CA HIS A 363 -11.56 -7.69 26.19
C HIS A 363 -10.84 -6.76 27.19
N PRO A 364 -11.57 -5.89 27.91
CA PRO A 364 -10.96 -4.87 28.77
C PRO A 364 -10.19 -5.43 29.97
N THR A 365 -10.48 -6.67 30.39
CA THR A 365 -9.81 -7.35 31.51
C THR A 365 -8.72 -8.33 31.06
N ALA A 366 -8.55 -8.53 29.76
CA ALA A 366 -7.54 -9.44 29.23
C ALA A 366 -6.16 -8.77 29.18
N PRO A 367 -5.07 -9.56 29.09
CA PRO A 367 -3.74 -8.99 28.82
C PRO A 367 -3.73 -8.18 27.52
N GLU A 368 -2.74 -7.29 27.39
CA GLU A 368 -2.63 -6.41 26.24
C GLU A 368 -2.66 -7.20 24.90
N PRO A 369 -3.56 -6.84 23.95
CA PRO A 369 -3.68 -7.54 22.68
C PRO A 369 -2.37 -7.62 21.91
N GLN A 370 -2.04 -8.83 21.44
CA GLN A 370 -0.79 -9.09 20.72
C GLN A 370 -0.98 -9.15 19.21
N PRO A 371 0.02 -8.72 18.42
CA PRO A 371 -0.05 -8.82 16.96
C PRO A 371 -0.11 -10.28 16.53
N SER A 372 -1.11 -10.64 15.74
CA SER A 372 -1.28 -12.01 15.22
C SER A 372 -0.03 -12.50 14.50
N ALA A 373 0.34 -13.75 14.75
CA ALA A 373 1.45 -14.40 14.07
C ALA A 373 1.13 -14.73 12.60
N LEU A 374 -0.16 -14.84 12.28
CA LEU A 374 -0.64 -15.19 10.96
C LEU A 374 -0.96 -13.96 10.13
N SER A 375 -0.88 -14.12 8.82
CA SER A 375 -1.26 -13.11 7.85
C SER A 375 -2.18 -13.74 6.81
N LEU A 376 -3.09 -12.96 6.23
CA LEU A 376 -4.02 -13.44 5.20
C LEU A 376 -3.77 -12.71 3.90
N SER A 377 -3.92 -13.44 2.80
CA SER A 377 -3.93 -12.89 1.44
C SER A 377 -5.13 -13.45 0.69
N HIS A 378 -5.89 -12.61 -0.01
CA HIS A 378 -7.00 -13.07 -0.85
C HIS A 378 -7.14 -12.21 -2.10
N LEU A 379 -7.31 -12.86 -3.25
CA LEU A 379 -7.42 -12.25 -4.58
C LEU A 379 -8.74 -12.69 -5.24
N PRO A 380 -9.88 -12.07 -4.92
CA PRO A 380 -11.19 -12.52 -5.38
C PRO A 380 -11.34 -12.48 -6.92
N TRP A 381 -10.60 -11.61 -7.59
CA TRP A 381 -10.61 -11.44 -9.06
C TRP A 381 -9.42 -12.11 -9.76
N LEU A 382 -8.83 -13.13 -9.13
CA LEU A 382 -7.78 -13.95 -9.74
C LEU A 382 -8.31 -15.36 -9.97
N LEU A 383 -8.33 -15.80 -11.22
CA LEU A 383 -8.54 -17.20 -11.56
C LEU A 383 -7.22 -17.97 -11.61
N LEU A 384 -7.25 -19.18 -11.05
CA LEU A 384 -6.18 -20.16 -11.14
C LEU A 384 -6.35 -21.00 -12.40
N PRO A 385 -5.30 -21.72 -12.85
CA PRO A 385 -5.40 -22.64 -13.98
C PRO A 385 -6.63 -23.56 -13.87
N GLY A 386 -7.38 -23.66 -14.98
CA GLY A 386 -8.68 -24.33 -15.02
C GLY A 386 -9.86 -23.48 -14.56
N GLY A 387 -9.73 -22.15 -14.51
CA GLY A 387 -10.82 -21.20 -14.26
C GLY A 387 -11.33 -21.17 -12.82
N LYS A 388 -10.58 -21.72 -11.86
CA LYS A 388 -11.02 -21.79 -10.46
C LYS A 388 -10.70 -20.49 -9.71
N PRO A 389 -11.64 -19.91 -8.94
CA PRO A 389 -11.35 -18.74 -8.12
C PRO A 389 -10.21 -18.99 -7.14
N SER A 390 -9.36 -17.97 -6.94
CA SER A 390 -8.28 -18.09 -5.96
C SER A 390 -8.84 -18.22 -4.54
N LYS A 391 -8.29 -19.18 -3.78
CA LYS A 391 -8.61 -19.33 -2.35
C LYS A 391 -7.79 -18.33 -1.54
N ARG A 392 -8.26 -17.98 -0.34
CA ARG A 392 -7.41 -17.25 0.62
C ARG A 392 -6.18 -18.06 1.00
N GLU A 393 -5.05 -17.39 1.16
CA GLU A 393 -3.79 -17.92 1.68
C GLU A 393 -3.63 -17.48 3.13
N ILE A 394 -3.22 -18.42 3.99
CA ILE A 394 -2.83 -18.12 5.37
C ILE A 394 -1.32 -18.24 5.42
N LEU A 395 -0.65 -17.16 5.81
CA LEU A 395 0.79 -17.05 5.79
C LEU A 395 1.34 -17.07 7.22
N SER A 396 2.43 -17.80 7.40
CA SER A 396 3.25 -17.79 8.60
C SER A 396 4.71 -17.77 8.16
N ASN A 397 5.49 -16.82 8.67
CA ASN A 397 6.89 -16.63 8.24
C ASN A 397 7.06 -16.54 6.71
N GLY A 398 6.15 -15.84 6.03
CA GLY A 398 6.22 -15.60 4.59
C GLY A 398 5.84 -16.79 3.69
N THR A 399 5.53 -17.96 4.25
CA THR A 399 5.12 -19.17 3.51
C THR A 399 3.69 -19.56 3.88
N ILE A 400 3.07 -20.46 3.11
CA ILE A 400 1.73 -20.98 3.43
C ILE A 400 1.80 -21.76 4.76
N LEU A 401 0.86 -21.52 5.68
CA LEU A 401 0.83 -22.11 7.02
C LEU A 401 0.94 -23.64 7.03
N SER A 402 0.36 -24.32 6.03
CA SER A 402 0.43 -25.79 5.90
C SER A 402 1.77 -26.30 5.37
N ALA A 403 2.72 -25.43 5.06
CA ALA A 403 4.05 -25.81 4.60
C ALA A 403 4.95 -26.13 5.81
N PRO A 404 5.70 -27.24 5.77
CA PRO A 404 6.73 -27.46 6.78
C PRO A 404 7.74 -26.33 6.71
N TRP A 405 8.09 -25.76 7.86
CA TRP A 405 9.17 -24.78 7.92
C TRP A 405 10.47 -25.44 7.45
N LYS A 406 11.18 -24.75 6.56
CA LYS A 406 12.53 -25.10 6.14
C LYS A 406 13.42 -23.88 6.30
N ALA A 407 14.68 -24.12 6.65
CA ALA A 407 15.69 -23.08 6.58
C ALA A 407 15.78 -22.54 5.14
N PRO A 408 16.04 -21.23 4.95
CA PRO A 408 16.26 -20.68 3.62
C PRO A 408 17.39 -21.44 2.92
N GLY A 409 17.18 -21.78 1.66
CA GLY A 409 18.13 -22.53 0.85
C GLY A 409 18.03 -22.18 -0.62
N PHE A 410 18.81 -22.89 -1.43
CA PHE A 410 18.85 -22.73 -2.89
C PHE A 410 17.82 -23.61 -3.62
N GLU A 411 17.15 -24.50 -2.90
CA GLU A 411 16.06 -25.30 -3.44
C GLU A 411 14.71 -24.61 -3.18
N PRO A 412 13.89 -24.39 -4.22
CA PRO A 412 12.56 -23.84 -4.05
C PRO A 412 11.67 -24.74 -3.18
N LEU A 413 10.87 -24.11 -2.32
CA LEU A 413 9.77 -24.75 -1.64
C LEU A 413 8.81 -25.39 -2.66
N ARG A 414 8.19 -26.50 -2.23
CA ARG A 414 7.13 -27.15 -3.02
C ARG A 414 6.02 -26.14 -3.33
N PRO A 415 5.36 -26.20 -4.51
CA PRO A 415 4.34 -25.23 -4.90
C PRO A 415 3.24 -25.00 -3.86
N LYS A 416 2.80 -26.05 -3.15
CA LYS A 416 1.79 -25.96 -2.07
C LYS A 416 2.23 -25.13 -0.86
N GLY A 417 3.53 -24.93 -0.68
CA GLY A 417 4.09 -24.14 0.42
C GLY A 417 4.42 -22.70 0.07
N ARG A 418 4.42 -22.35 -1.23
CA ARG A 418 4.73 -21.00 -1.71
C ARG A 418 3.44 -20.18 -1.77
N SER A 419 3.51 -18.95 -1.26
CA SER A 419 2.44 -17.99 -1.52
C SER A 419 2.51 -17.55 -2.97
N ARG A 420 1.36 -17.40 -3.62
CA ARG A 420 1.25 -16.76 -4.95
C ARG A 420 1.83 -15.34 -4.97
N LEU A 421 1.97 -14.73 -3.80
CA LEU A 421 2.55 -13.42 -3.63
C LEU A 421 4.07 -13.43 -3.50
N CYS A 422 4.79 -14.56 -3.36
CA CYS A 422 6.25 -14.54 -3.26
C CYS A 422 6.91 -14.12 -4.59
N LYS A 423 8.20 -13.76 -4.56
CA LYS A 423 8.88 -13.24 -5.77
C LYS A 423 8.98 -14.33 -6.84
N PHE A 424 9.20 -15.59 -6.44
CA PHE A 424 9.23 -16.76 -7.31
C PHE A 424 7.96 -16.86 -8.14
N GLU A 425 6.80 -16.96 -7.48
CA GLU A 425 5.52 -17.08 -8.18
C GLU A 425 5.31 -15.83 -9.06
N ILE A 426 5.71 -14.63 -8.57
CA ILE A 426 5.70 -13.38 -9.36
C ILE A 426 6.42 -13.50 -10.67
N LEU A 427 7.65 -13.97 -10.63
CA LEU A 427 8.46 -14.24 -11.80
C LEU A 427 7.73 -15.23 -12.71
N SER A 428 7.33 -16.40 -12.20
CA SER A 428 6.72 -17.46 -13.01
C SER A 428 5.49 -16.96 -13.78
N ALA A 429 4.56 -16.27 -13.11
CA ALA A 429 3.38 -15.73 -13.78
C ALA A 429 3.74 -14.65 -14.81
N TYR A 430 4.72 -13.80 -14.52
CA TYR A 430 5.14 -12.75 -15.43
C TYR A 430 5.85 -13.32 -16.66
N THR A 431 6.73 -14.30 -16.49
CA THR A 431 7.37 -14.99 -17.61
C THR A 431 6.35 -15.72 -18.48
N SER A 432 5.36 -16.38 -17.88
CA SER A 432 4.25 -16.99 -18.64
C SER A 432 3.41 -15.97 -19.41
N LEU A 433 3.34 -14.72 -18.97
CA LEU A 433 2.76 -13.64 -19.76
C LEU A 433 3.69 -13.28 -20.93
N LEU A 434 4.99 -13.05 -20.66
CA LEU A 434 5.98 -12.69 -21.70
C LEU A 434 6.04 -13.71 -22.83
N GLN A 435 6.05 -15.00 -22.52
CA GLN A 435 6.02 -16.09 -23.50
C GLN A 435 4.81 -16.01 -24.47
N ARG A 436 3.69 -15.42 -24.03
CA ARG A 436 2.49 -15.25 -24.87
C ARG A 436 2.54 -13.98 -25.72
N ILE A 437 3.11 -12.90 -25.19
CA ILE A 437 2.97 -11.56 -25.78
C ILE A 437 4.24 -11.04 -26.46
N GLN A 438 5.39 -11.69 -26.26
CA GLN A 438 6.67 -11.30 -26.84
C GLN A 438 7.42 -12.52 -27.39
N PRO A 439 8.19 -12.35 -28.48
CA PRO A 439 9.08 -13.40 -28.95
C PRO A 439 10.13 -13.73 -27.87
N ALA A 440 10.52 -15.01 -27.80
CA ALA A 440 11.53 -15.44 -26.86
C ALA A 440 12.90 -14.79 -27.19
N PRO A 441 13.62 -14.23 -26.19
CA PRO A 441 14.98 -13.77 -26.38
C PRO A 441 15.93 -14.96 -26.61
N PRO A 442 17.18 -14.71 -27.05
CA PRO A 442 18.22 -15.74 -27.05
C PRO A 442 18.37 -16.36 -25.65
N GLY A 443 18.28 -17.68 -25.57
CA GLY A 443 18.28 -18.42 -24.29
C GLY A 443 16.89 -18.58 -23.65
N GLY A 444 15.82 -18.02 -24.22
CA GLY A 444 14.45 -18.16 -23.73
C GLY A 444 14.16 -17.34 -22.47
N TRP A 445 12.87 -17.10 -22.21
CA TRP A 445 12.46 -16.36 -21.03
C TRP A 445 12.71 -17.11 -19.72
N ASP A 446 12.84 -18.43 -19.78
CA ASP A 446 12.95 -19.30 -18.61
C ASP A 446 14.30 -19.13 -17.91
N ASN A 447 15.33 -18.72 -18.64
CA ASN A 447 16.68 -18.48 -18.14
C ASN A 447 16.88 -17.05 -17.64
N ALA A 448 15.92 -16.14 -17.86
CA ALA A 448 16.01 -14.78 -17.36
C ALA A 448 15.79 -14.74 -15.84
N THR A 449 16.70 -14.12 -15.10
CA THR A 449 16.53 -13.99 -13.65
C THR A 449 15.54 -12.88 -13.30
N TYR A 450 14.95 -12.96 -12.10
CA TYR A 450 14.09 -11.88 -11.57
C TYR A 450 14.83 -10.53 -11.50
N TRP A 451 16.14 -10.55 -11.25
CA TRP A 451 16.99 -9.37 -11.28
C TRP A 451 17.13 -8.80 -12.69
N ASP A 452 17.44 -9.63 -13.68
CA ASP A 452 17.68 -9.18 -15.06
C ASP A 452 16.43 -8.57 -15.68
N LEU A 453 15.26 -9.19 -15.47
CA LEU A 453 13.99 -8.64 -15.94
C LEU A 453 13.63 -7.30 -15.29
N LYS A 454 14.16 -7.01 -14.09
CA LYS A 454 13.99 -5.72 -13.42
C LYS A 454 15.02 -4.69 -13.88
N HIS A 455 16.19 -5.10 -14.35
CA HIS A 455 17.28 -4.21 -14.72
C HIS A 455 17.79 -4.51 -16.15
N PRO A 456 16.89 -4.47 -17.16
CA PRO A 456 17.31 -4.66 -18.55
C PRO A 456 18.25 -3.52 -19.00
N SER A 457 19.06 -3.80 -20.02
CA SER A 457 19.90 -2.81 -20.69
C SER A 457 19.29 -2.43 -22.05
N PRO A 458 19.19 -1.13 -22.40
CA PRO A 458 19.55 0.04 -21.59
C PRO A 458 18.62 0.23 -20.37
N THR A 459 19.11 0.91 -19.34
CA THR A 459 18.38 1.12 -18.08
C THR A 459 17.01 1.74 -18.31
N PRO A 460 15.91 1.10 -17.87
CA PRO A 460 14.57 1.58 -18.15
C PRO A 460 14.21 2.80 -17.29
N ALA A 461 13.28 3.62 -17.79
CA ALA A 461 12.81 4.82 -17.11
C ALA A 461 12.33 4.57 -15.66
N TYR A 462 11.74 3.39 -15.38
CA TYR A 462 11.37 3.02 -14.01
C TYR A 462 12.58 2.94 -13.08
N GLN A 463 13.68 2.33 -13.52
CA GLN A 463 14.87 2.18 -12.69
C GLN A 463 15.61 3.52 -12.55
N LEU A 464 15.65 4.35 -13.60
CA LEU A 464 16.16 5.72 -13.50
C LEU A 464 15.39 6.54 -12.47
N ALA A 465 14.04 6.50 -12.50
CA ALA A 465 13.22 7.19 -11.50
C ALA A 465 13.41 6.62 -10.09
N LYS A 466 13.64 5.31 -9.96
CA LYS A 466 13.91 4.66 -8.68
C LYS A 466 15.29 5.02 -8.13
N SER A 467 16.31 5.12 -8.97
CA SER A 467 17.65 5.62 -8.62
C SER A 467 17.59 7.10 -8.23
N ALA A 468 16.84 7.94 -8.94
CA ALA A 468 16.66 9.34 -8.55
C ALA A 468 16.01 9.48 -7.17
N LEU A 469 15.00 8.64 -6.89
CA LEU A 469 14.31 8.66 -5.61
C LEU A 469 15.17 8.15 -4.44
N ARG A 470 15.93 7.06 -4.64
CA ARG A 470 16.60 6.34 -3.55
C ARG A 470 18.10 6.56 -3.49
N GLY A 471 18.73 6.88 -4.62
CA GLY A 471 20.17 6.82 -4.81
C GLY A 471 20.63 5.50 -5.45
N GLU A 472 21.93 5.45 -5.70
CA GLU A 472 22.63 4.29 -6.26
C GLU A 472 22.93 3.26 -5.17
N LEU A 473 23.01 1.99 -5.57
CA LEU A 473 23.27 0.90 -4.63
C LEU A 473 24.75 0.85 -4.24
N VAL A 474 25.02 1.00 -2.96
CA VAL A 474 26.35 0.86 -2.37
C VAL A 474 26.37 -0.26 -1.33
N ARG A 475 27.50 -0.93 -1.21
CA ARG A 475 27.75 -1.88 -0.12
C ARG A 475 28.21 -1.10 1.10
N VAL A 476 27.57 -1.34 2.23
CA VAL A 476 27.89 -0.70 3.51
C VAL A 476 28.00 -1.75 4.61
N PRO A 477 28.92 -1.59 5.57
CA PRO A 477 28.91 -2.42 6.76
C PRO A 477 27.65 -2.12 7.58
N GLY A 478 27.04 -3.17 8.16
CA GLY A 478 25.97 -2.99 9.11
C GLY A 478 26.48 -2.31 10.39
N GLU A 479 25.84 -1.21 10.77
CA GLU A 479 26.15 -0.48 12.01
C GLU A 479 24.98 -0.54 13.00
N GLY A 480 25.26 -0.25 14.27
CA GLY A 480 24.24 -0.22 15.34
C GLY A 480 23.36 -1.48 15.37
N ALA A 481 22.06 -1.30 15.22
CA ALA A 481 21.08 -2.39 15.24
C ALA A 481 21.16 -3.35 14.05
N TRP A 482 21.90 -3.00 12.98
CA TRP A 482 22.11 -3.86 11.82
C TRP A 482 23.51 -4.49 11.78
N LYS A 483 24.33 -4.31 12.81
CA LYS A 483 25.66 -4.96 12.90
C LYS A 483 25.59 -6.48 12.73
N ALA A 484 24.51 -7.10 13.21
CA ALA A 484 24.28 -8.53 13.05
C ALA A 484 24.02 -8.98 11.59
N LEU A 485 23.81 -8.05 10.66
CA LEU A 485 23.57 -8.34 9.25
C LEU A 485 24.86 -8.42 8.41
N GLY A 486 26.01 -8.05 8.97
CA GLY A 486 27.28 -8.04 8.24
C GLY A 486 27.29 -6.98 7.14
N GLU A 487 27.79 -7.31 5.95
CA GLU A 487 27.71 -6.43 4.79
C GLU A 487 26.30 -6.38 4.22
N MET A 488 25.80 -5.18 4.00
CA MET A 488 24.47 -4.94 3.43
C MET A 488 24.55 -4.01 2.22
N TYR A 489 23.43 -3.94 1.51
CA TYR A 489 23.23 -2.95 0.46
C TYR A 489 22.34 -1.83 0.98
N SER A 490 22.82 -0.60 0.84
CA SER A 490 22.07 0.64 1.09
C SER A 490 22.12 1.49 -0.17
N THR A 491 21.18 2.41 -0.32
CA THR A 491 21.28 3.42 -1.37
C THR A 491 22.01 4.66 -0.86
N SER A 492 22.81 5.28 -1.72
CA SER A 492 23.49 6.55 -1.43
C SER A 492 23.53 7.45 -2.65
N LYS A 493 23.90 8.71 -2.44
CA LYS A 493 24.25 9.60 -3.55
C LYS A 493 25.43 9.03 -4.34
N SER A 494 25.38 9.19 -5.66
CA SER A 494 26.49 8.82 -6.56
C SER A 494 27.69 9.73 -6.34
N GLU A 495 28.89 9.14 -6.20
CA GLU A 495 30.15 9.86 -6.07
C GLU A 495 30.36 10.80 -7.27
N GLY A 496 30.43 12.11 -7.01
CA GLY A 496 30.59 13.14 -8.05
C GLY A 496 29.30 13.77 -8.58
N SER A 497 28.12 13.37 -8.10
CA SER A 497 26.86 14.05 -8.45
C SER A 497 26.75 15.41 -7.77
N THR A 498 26.54 16.48 -8.55
CA THR A 498 26.28 17.84 -8.05
C THR A 498 24.80 18.12 -7.78
N GLY A 499 23.92 17.15 -8.06
CA GLY A 499 22.47 17.27 -7.84
C GLY A 499 22.07 17.23 -6.36
N PRO A 500 20.78 17.49 -6.05
CA PRO A 500 20.24 17.32 -4.71
C PRO A 500 20.34 15.86 -4.25
N ASP A 501 20.43 15.66 -2.94
CA ASP A 501 20.50 14.31 -2.37
C ASP A 501 19.19 13.54 -2.63
N PRO A 502 19.26 12.23 -2.92
CA PRO A 502 18.06 11.41 -3.08
C PRO A 502 17.21 11.45 -1.80
N PRO A 503 15.88 11.70 -1.88
CA PRO A 503 15.04 11.80 -0.68
C PRO A 503 15.06 10.54 0.19
N PHE A 504 15.26 9.37 -0.44
CA PHE A 504 15.36 8.08 0.22
C PHE A 504 16.78 7.50 0.16
N GLU A 505 17.79 8.35 0.24
CA GLU A 505 19.14 7.93 0.60
C GLU A 505 19.12 7.14 1.92
N GLY A 506 19.90 6.06 1.98
CA GLY A 506 19.91 5.14 3.12
C GLY A 506 18.91 3.97 3.01
N TRP A 507 18.25 3.78 1.87
CA TRP A 507 17.27 2.71 1.71
C TRP A 507 17.94 1.33 1.73
N LEU A 508 17.68 0.54 2.77
CA LEU A 508 18.18 -0.83 2.85
C LEU A 508 17.52 -1.74 1.81
N VAL A 509 18.32 -2.55 1.12
CA VAL A 509 17.84 -3.59 0.21
C VAL A 509 18.47 -4.93 0.53
N SER A 510 17.75 -6.01 0.23
CA SER A 510 18.31 -7.36 0.29
C SER A 510 19.45 -7.55 -0.72
N GLY A 511 19.42 -6.82 -1.84
CA GLY A 511 20.43 -6.90 -2.90
C GLY A 511 20.17 -7.99 -3.95
N LYS A 512 21.04 -8.02 -4.96
CA LYS A 512 21.05 -8.97 -6.10
C LYS A 512 21.02 -10.45 -5.68
N PRO A 513 21.70 -10.89 -4.60
CA PRO A 513 21.70 -12.31 -4.20
C PRO A 513 20.32 -12.92 -3.88
N PHE A 514 19.31 -12.09 -3.53
CA PHE A 514 17.94 -12.53 -3.24
C PHE A 514 16.95 -12.19 -4.37
N GLU A 515 17.49 -11.92 -5.57
CA GLU A 515 16.76 -11.60 -6.79
C GLU A 515 17.36 -12.28 -8.04
N SER A 516 18.55 -12.86 -7.97
CA SER A 516 19.14 -13.63 -9.07
C SER A 516 18.68 -15.09 -9.07
N PHE A 517 17.39 -15.31 -9.35
CA PHE A 517 16.85 -16.65 -9.57
C PHE A 517 15.95 -16.68 -10.82
N THR A 518 15.92 -17.82 -11.49
CA THR A 518 15.09 -18.07 -12.68
C THR A 518 13.70 -18.57 -12.32
N MET A 519 12.78 -18.64 -13.29
CA MET A 519 11.43 -19.20 -13.04
C MET A 519 11.45 -20.71 -12.75
N LEU A 520 12.56 -21.38 -13.07
CA LEU A 520 12.82 -22.78 -12.74
C LEU A 520 13.37 -22.94 -11.31
N GLY A 521 13.75 -21.84 -10.66
CA GLY A 521 14.28 -21.82 -9.30
C GLY A 521 15.77 -22.03 -9.19
N GLU A 522 16.49 -21.88 -10.29
CA GLU A 522 17.94 -21.90 -10.31
C GLU A 522 18.45 -20.54 -9.81
N VAL A 523 19.32 -20.56 -8.81
CA VAL A 523 19.97 -19.35 -8.31
C VAL A 523 21.24 -19.11 -9.10
N VAL A 524 21.32 -17.97 -9.76
CA VAL A 524 22.48 -17.57 -10.55
C VAL A 524 23.37 -16.69 -9.69
N HIS A 525 24.50 -17.25 -9.26
CA HIS A 525 25.53 -16.47 -8.60
C HIS A 525 26.29 -15.66 -9.66
N GLY A 526 26.35 -14.34 -9.47
CA GLY A 526 27.16 -13.45 -10.30
C GLY A 526 27.19 -12.08 -9.71
#